data_AF-A0A3P1W036-F1
#
_entry.id   AF-A0A3P1W036-F1
#
_cell.length_a   1.000
_cell.length_b   1.000
_cell.length_c   1.000
_cell.angle_alpha   90.00
_cell.angle_beta   90.00
_cell.angle_gamma   90.00
#
_symmetry.space_group_name_H-M   'P 1'
#
loop_
_entity.id
_entity.type
_entity.pdbx_description
1 polymer ?
#
loop_
_entity_poly.entity_id
_entity_poly.type
_entity_poly.pdbx_seq_one_letter_code
_entity_poly.pdbx_strand_id
1 'polypeptide(L)'
;MKLYILPGLLIIIEISFLVYVIARDCNKSFRKVAENMKEKIIEKMKLNLNTETKDFSKRSYLILFGIVGFTLFMDNKMVVVILITVFMIFLLKLRISYEKFEKLFIHYKPSLKKYNIYLSILLLIQTITIILTVLFAG
;
A
#
# COMPACT_ATOMS: atom_id res chain seq x y z
N MET A 1 -15.00 17.56 23.14
CA MET A 1 -14.70 16.20 22.64
C MET A 1 -13.80 16.36 21.42
N LYS A 2 -12.49 16.09 21.52
CA LYS A 2 -11.59 16.16 20.34
C LYS A 2 -12.00 15.04 19.39
N LEU A 3 -12.41 15.40 18.18
CA LEU A 3 -12.85 14.44 17.17
C LEU A 3 -11.62 13.60 16.74
N TYR A 4 -11.61 12.31 17.08
CA TYR A 4 -10.60 11.34 16.65
C TYR A 4 -10.82 10.96 15.17
N ILE A 5 -10.64 11.93 14.27
CA ILE A 5 -10.93 11.79 12.83
C ILE A 5 -9.99 10.77 12.18
N LEU A 6 -8.71 10.81 12.52
CA LEU A 6 -7.69 9.97 11.88
C LEU A 6 -7.84 8.48 12.25
N PRO A 7 -7.99 8.10 13.53
CA PRO A 7 -8.26 6.72 13.92
C PRO A 7 -9.59 6.22 13.35
N GLY A 8 -10.63 7.06 13.34
CA GLY A 8 -11.92 6.73 12.75
C GLY A 8 -11.84 6.41 11.25
N LEU A 9 -11.10 7.21 10.48
CA LEU A 9 -10.86 6.94 9.05
C LEU A 9 -10.11 5.63 8.80
N LEU A 10 -9.09 5.33 9.62
CA LEU A 10 -8.36 4.05 9.49
C LEU A 10 -9.25 2.86 9.76
N ILE A 11 -10.09 2.92 10.80
CA ILE A 11 -11.04 1.86 11.12
C ILE A 11 -12.03 1.65 9.95
N ILE A 12 -12.55 2.72 9.35
CA ILE A 12 -13.44 2.61 8.19
C ILE A 12 -12.73 1.95 7.01
N ILE A 13 -11.47 2.31 6.73
CA ILE A 13 -10.67 1.72 5.67
C ILE A 13 -10.41 0.23 5.95
N GLU A 14 -10.03 -0.13 7.17
CA GLU A 14 -9.76 -1.51 7.58
C GLU A 14 -11.01 -2.39 7.50
N ILE A 15 -12.17 -1.89 7.97
CA ILE A 15 -13.45 -2.60 7.85
C ILE A 15 -13.83 -2.77 6.38
N SER A 16 -13.68 -1.72 5.55
CA SER A 16 -13.97 -1.79 4.12
C SER A 16 -13.08 -2.81 3.42
N PHE A 17 -11.79 -2.84 3.78
CA PHE A 17 -10.85 -3.84 3.28
C PHE A 17 -11.25 -5.25 3.70
N LEU A 18 -11.63 -5.46 4.97
CA LEU A 18 -12.08 -6.76 5.47
C LEU A 18 -13.30 -7.26 4.71
N VAL A 19 -14.31 -6.40 4.50
CA VAL A 19 -15.49 -6.72 3.69
C VAL A 19 -15.10 -7.07 2.26
N TYR A 20 -14.17 -6.33 1.65
CA TYR A 20 -13.66 -6.62 0.32
C TYR A 20 -13.01 -8.02 0.23
N VAL A 21 -12.13 -8.39 1.18
CA VAL A 21 -11.47 -9.69 1.14
C VAL A 21 -12.48 -10.83 1.35
N ILE A 22 -13.42 -10.68 2.30
CA ILE A 22 -14.49 -11.68 2.52
C ILE A 22 -15.35 -11.82 1.27
N ALA A 23 -15.77 -10.71 0.66
CA ALA A 23 -16.55 -10.73 -0.57
C ALA A 23 -15.79 -11.41 -1.72
N ARG A 24 -14.48 -11.17 -1.84
CA ARG A 24 -13.63 -11.80 -2.85
C ARG A 24 -13.52 -13.32 -2.65
N ASP A 25 -13.32 -13.78 -1.42
CA ASP A 25 -13.08 -15.19 -1.14
C ASP A 25 -14.39 -16.02 -1.13
N CYS A 26 -15.49 -15.44 -0.64
CA CYS A 26 -16.77 -16.13 -0.53
C CYS A 26 -17.64 -16.04 -1.81
N ASN A 27 -17.47 -15.00 -2.64
CA ASN A 27 -18.29 -14.78 -3.82
C ASN A 27 -17.47 -14.88 -5.13
N LYS A 28 -17.68 -15.98 -5.86
CA LYS A 28 -17.02 -16.24 -7.16
C LYS A 28 -17.29 -15.14 -8.21
N SER A 29 -18.47 -14.52 -8.19
CA SER A 29 -18.80 -13.43 -9.12
C SER A 29 -17.98 -12.18 -8.81
N PHE A 30 -17.90 -11.81 -7.53
CA PHE A 30 -17.09 -10.68 -7.08
C PHE A 30 -15.59 -10.90 -7.34
N ARG A 31 -15.11 -12.13 -7.14
CA ARG A 31 -13.73 -12.52 -7.46
C ARG A 31 -13.39 -12.26 -8.92
N LYS A 32 -14.24 -12.71 -9.85
CA LYS A 32 -14.06 -12.48 -11.29
C LYS A 32 -14.05 -10.99 -11.64
N VAL A 33 -14.90 -10.18 -11.01
CA VAL A 33 -14.91 -8.72 -11.22
C VAL A 33 -13.59 -8.09 -10.76
N ALA A 34 -13.09 -8.48 -9.59
CA ALA A 34 -11.81 -7.99 -9.07
C ALA A 34 -10.62 -8.39 -9.95
N GLU A 35 -10.60 -9.63 -10.44
CA GLU A 35 -9.59 -10.13 -11.37
C GLU A 35 -9.63 -9.38 -12.70
N ASN A 36 -10.81 -9.22 -13.31
CA ASN A 36 -10.97 -8.46 -14.55
C ASN A 36 -10.54 -6.99 -14.40
N MET A 37 -10.81 -6.37 -13.25
CA MET A 37 -10.37 -5.00 -12.98
C MET A 37 -8.85 -4.91 -12.85
N LYS A 38 -8.22 -5.89 -12.18
CA LYS A 38 -6.75 -6.01 -12.09
C LYS A 38 -6.12 -6.15 -13.47
N GLU A 39 -6.65 -7.04 -14.32
CA GLU A 39 -6.16 -7.25 -15.69
C GLU A 39 -6.26 -5.97 -16.53
N LYS A 40 -7.41 -5.28 -16.50
CA LYS A 40 -7.59 -4.00 -17.21
C LYS A 40 -6.58 -2.93 -16.77
N ILE A 41 -6.25 -2.88 -15.49
CA ILE A 41 -5.25 -1.95 -14.97
C ILE A 41 -3.85 -2.30 -15.49
N ILE A 42 -3.48 -3.59 -15.46
CA ILE A 42 -2.18 -4.07 -15.95
C ILE A 42 -2.04 -3.80 -17.45
N GLU A 43 -3.07 -4.09 -18.23
CA GLU A 43 -3.11 -3.84 -19.67
C GLU A 43 -2.97 -2.33 -19.97
N LYS A 44 -3.73 -1.48 -19.26
CA LYS A 44 -3.67 -0.03 -19.42
C LYS A 44 -2.31 0.56 -19.01
N MET A 45 -1.70 0.03 -17.96
CA MET A 45 -0.37 0.45 -17.49
C MET A 45 0.78 -0.23 -18.25
N LYS A 46 0.50 -1.16 -19.19
CA LYS A 46 1.50 -1.93 -19.96
C LYS A 46 2.60 -2.56 -19.10
N LEU A 47 2.26 -2.99 -17.90
CA LEU A 47 3.20 -3.56 -16.94
C LEU A 47 3.38 -5.06 -17.18
N ASN A 48 4.61 -5.54 -17.18
CA ASN A 48 4.88 -6.98 -17.20
C ASN A 48 4.96 -7.52 -15.77
N LEU A 49 3.80 -7.88 -15.21
CA LEU A 49 3.64 -8.40 -13.84
C LEU A 49 3.11 -9.83 -13.88
N ASN A 50 3.75 -10.73 -13.11
CA ASN A 50 3.20 -12.06 -12.90
C ASN A 50 1.97 -11.94 -11.98
N THR A 51 0.80 -12.34 -12.46
CA THR A 51 -0.50 -12.02 -11.87
C THR A 51 -0.94 -12.95 -10.76
N GLU A 52 -0.06 -13.82 -10.24
CA GLU A 52 -0.41 -14.78 -9.19
C GLU A 52 -1.12 -14.09 -8.02
N THR A 53 -2.41 -14.42 -7.90
CA THR A 53 -3.26 -13.99 -6.81
C THR A 53 -2.85 -14.76 -5.57
N LYS A 54 -2.21 -14.05 -4.63
CA LYS A 54 -1.90 -14.63 -3.32
C LYS A 54 -3.21 -14.81 -2.55
N ASP A 55 -3.52 -16.04 -2.18
CA ASP A 55 -4.65 -16.34 -1.30
C ASP A 55 -4.34 -15.85 0.12
N PHE A 56 -5.30 -15.14 0.70
CA PHE A 56 -5.21 -14.69 2.08
C PHE A 56 -5.52 -15.86 3.01
N SER A 57 -4.55 -16.24 3.85
CA SER A 57 -4.78 -17.30 4.83
C SER A 57 -5.71 -16.81 5.95
N LYS A 58 -6.45 -17.72 6.60
CA LYS A 58 -7.24 -17.43 7.82
C LYS A 58 -6.42 -16.72 8.91
N ARG A 59 -5.10 -16.99 8.98
CA ARG A 59 -4.18 -16.32 9.89
C ARG A 59 -4.02 -14.83 9.58
N SER A 60 -4.07 -14.45 8.31
CA SER A 60 -4.02 -13.05 7.86
C SER A 60 -5.24 -12.25 8.30
N TYR A 61 -6.41 -12.88 8.34
CA TYR A 61 -7.64 -12.26 8.86
C TYR A 61 -7.58 -12.00 10.36
N LEU A 62 -7.05 -12.96 11.15
CA LEU A 62 -6.84 -12.79 12.59
C LEU A 62 -5.86 -11.64 12.90
N ILE A 63 -4.80 -11.51 12.09
CA ILE A 63 -3.83 -10.41 12.21
C ILE A 63 -4.51 -9.06 11.92
N LEU A 64 -5.30 -8.97 10.83
CA LEU A 64 -6.06 -7.75 10.51
C LEU A 64 -7.02 -7.35 11.63
N PHE A 65 -7.74 -8.32 12.21
CA PHE A 65 -8.66 -8.05 13.32
C PHE A 65 -7.92 -7.57 14.59
N GLY A 66 -6.76 -8.16 14.88
CA GLY A 66 -5.90 -7.70 15.97
C GLY A 66 -5.39 -6.27 15.77
N ILE A 67 -5.06 -5.89 14.53
CA ILE A 67 -4.67 -4.53 14.18
C ILE A 67 -5.84 -3.57 14.41
N VAL A 68 -7.04 -3.87 13.91
CA VAL A 68 -8.26 -3.05 14.13
C VAL A 68 -8.51 -2.83 15.63
N GLY A 69 -8.42 -3.90 16.41
CA GLY A 69 -8.58 -3.84 17.86
C GLY A 69 -7.54 -2.94 18.52
N PHE A 70 -6.28 -3.01 18.07
CA PHE A 70 -5.20 -2.16 18.57
C PHE A 70 -5.39 -0.68 18.19
N THR A 71 -5.84 -0.40 16.96
CA THR A 71 -6.09 0.97 16.46
C THR A 71 -7.13 1.72 17.28
N LEU A 72 -8.10 1.02 17.89
CA LEU A 72 -9.11 1.62 18.77
C LEU A 72 -8.54 2.22 20.06
N PHE A 73 -7.38 1.75 20.52
CA PHE A 73 -6.73 2.24 21.74
C PHE A 73 -5.64 3.29 21.45
N MET A 74 -5.50 3.73 20.19
CA MET A 74 -4.43 4.65 19.80
C MET A 74 -4.86 6.11 19.80
N ASP A 75 -4.00 6.95 20.37
CA ASP A 75 -4.11 8.39 20.23
C ASP A 75 -3.74 8.86 18.82
N ASN A 76 -4.30 10.01 18.40
CA ASN A 76 -4.03 10.61 17.08
C ASN A 76 -2.53 10.73 16.77
N LYS A 77 -1.69 11.09 17.75
CA LYS A 77 -0.23 11.18 17.55
C LYS A 77 0.41 9.82 17.29
N MET A 78 -0.01 8.78 18.01
CA MET A 78 0.50 7.41 17.83
C MET A 78 0.14 6.84 16.46
N VAL A 79 -1.11 7.07 16.04
CA VAL A 79 -1.60 6.68 14.71
C VAL A 79 -0.78 7.33 13.60
N VAL A 80 -0.50 8.63 13.70
CA VAL A 80 0.33 9.36 12.72
C VAL A 80 1.74 8.75 12.64
N VAL A 81 2.39 8.50 13.77
CA VAL A 81 3.74 7.92 13.81
C VAL A 81 3.77 6.53 13.17
N ILE A 82 2.76 5.69 13.43
CA ILE A 82 2.67 4.34 12.83
C ILE A 82 2.42 4.42 11.33
N LEU A 83 1.50 5.28 10.89
CA LEU A 83 1.20 5.46 9.48
C LEU A 83 2.46 5.88 8.69
N ILE A 84 3.20 6.86 9.23
CA ILE A 84 4.48 7.30 8.69
C ILE A 84 5.50 6.16 8.65
N THR A 85 5.62 5.38 9.73
CA THR A 85 6.58 4.27 9.82
C THR A 85 6.27 3.19 8.78
N VAL A 86 5.00 2.80 8.64
CA VAL A 86 4.53 1.85 7.63
C VAL A 86 4.79 2.40 6.23
N PHE A 87 4.52 3.68 5.99
CA PHE A 87 4.78 4.35 4.72
C PHE A 87 6.27 4.34 4.36
N MET A 88 7.16 4.59 5.33
CA MET A 88 8.61 4.51 5.12
C MET A 88 9.08 3.10 4.76
N ILE A 89 8.56 2.07 5.43
CA ILE A 89 8.83 0.67 5.06
C ILE A 89 8.34 0.37 3.65
N PHE A 90 7.17 0.90 3.26
CA PHE A 90 6.64 0.74 1.91
C PHE A 90 7.51 1.42 0.85
N LEU A 91 7.95 2.66 1.10
CA LEU A 91 8.89 3.38 0.23
C LEU A 91 10.20 2.62 0.03
N LEU A 92 10.73 1.99 1.09
CA LEU A 92 11.92 1.14 0.98
C LEU A 92 11.68 -0.06 0.05
N LYS A 93 10.50 -0.69 0.11
CA LYS A 93 10.14 -1.81 -0.79
C LYS A 93 9.94 -1.38 -2.23
N LEU A 94 9.54 -0.13 -2.48
CA LEU A 94 9.44 0.43 -3.84
C LEU A 94 10.82 0.63 -4.49
N ARG A 95 11.91 0.65 -3.71
CA ARG A 95 13.26 0.66 -4.28
C ARG A 95 13.55 -0.67 -4.97
N ILE A 96 13.49 -0.66 -6.31
CA ILE A 96 13.77 -1.80 -7.16
C ILE A 96 15.10 -1.62 -7.89
N SER A 97 15.79 -2.72 -8.21
CA SER A 97 17.02 -2.67 -9.01
C SER A 97 16.73 -2.20 -10.44
N TYR A 98 17.74 -1.66 -11.12
CA TYR A 98 17.62 -1.24 -12.51
C TYR A 98 17.14 -2.39 -13.42
N GLU A 99 17.66 -3.60 -13.23
CA GLU A 99 17.22 -4.79 -13.98
C GLU A 99 15.72 -5.10 -13.81
N LYS A 100 15.18 -4.96 -12.59
CA LYS A 100 13.75 -5.15 -12.34
C LYS A 100 12.93 -4.02 -12.94
N PHE A 101 13.41 -2.78 -12.84
CA PHE A 101 12.79 -1.61 -13.45
C PHE A 101 12.70 -1.76 -14.97
N GLU A 102 13.79 -2.19 -15.62
CA GLU A 102 13.85 -2.43 -17.06
C GLU A 102 12.85 -3.50 -17.51
N LYS A 103 12.74 -4.61 -16.77
CA LYS A 103 11.75 -5.67 -17.03
C LYS A 103 10.31 -5.19 -16.86
N LEU A 104 10.01 -4.43 -15.80
CA LEU A 104 8.67 -3.91 -15.50
C LEU A 104 8.20 -2.89 -16.54
N PHE A 105 9.10 -2.03 -16.99
CA PHE A 105 8.80 -0.90 -17.88
C PHE A 105 9.32 -1.12 -19.31
N ILE A 106 9.48 -2.36 -19.74
CA ILE A 106 10.05 -2.72 -21.03
C ILE A 106 9.33 -2.02 -22.21
N HIS A 107 8.01 -1.85 -22.10
CA HIS A 107 7.16 -1.16 -23.07
C HIS A 107 7.34 0.38 -23.12
N TYR A 108 8.10 0.98 -22.19
CA TYR A 108 8.28 2.43 -22.04
C TYR A 108 9.69 2.93 -22.42
N LYS A 109 10.51 2.09 -23.07
CA LYS A 109 11.92 2.38 -23.40
C LYS A 109 12.67 2.86 -22.15
N PRO A 110 12.88 1.96 -21.17
CA PRO A 110 13.57 2.29 -19.93
C PRO A 110 14.98 2.79 -20.26
N SER A 111 15.49 3.73 -19.45
CA SER A 111 16.86 4.23 -19.57
C SER A 111 17.40 4.58 -18.20
N LEU A 112 18.72 4.54 -18.04
CA LEU A 112 19.42 4.95 -16.81
C LEU A 112 18.99 6.35 -16.35
N LYS A 113 18.79 7.30 -17.28
CA LYS A 113 18.30 8.65 -16.96
C LYS A 113 16.90 8.62 -16.33
N LYS A 114 15.96 7.85 -16.88
CA LYS A 114 14.60 7.71 -16.34
C LYS A 114 14.59 7.00 -14.99
N TYR A 115 15.43 5.98 -14.84
CA TYR A 115 15.60 5.26 -13.57
C TYR A 115 16.18 6.16 -12.47
N ASN A 116 17.19 6.99 -12.79
CA ASN A 116 17.75 7.93 -11.83
C ASN A 116 16.74 9.00 -11.40
N ILE A 117 15.87 9.47 -12.32
CA ILE A 117 14.76 10.37 -11.98
C ILE A 117 13.78 9.67 -11.03
N TYR A 118 13.39 8.43 -11.33
CA TYR A 118 12.55 7.61 -10.45
C TYR A 118 13.14 7.50 -9.04
N LEU A 119 14.42 7.16 -8.94
CA LEU A 119 15.10 7.01 -7.66
C LEU A 119 15.21 8.34 -6.91
N SER A 120 15.47 9.44 -7.63
CA SER A 120 15.55 10.78 -7.04
C SER A 120 14.20 11.24 -6.46
N ILE A 121 13.09 10.98 -7.18
CA ILE A 121 11.74 11.25 -6.67
C ILE A 121 11.47 10.41 -5.41
N LEU A 122 11.84 9.13 -5.43
CA LEU A 122 11.68 8.25 -4.27
C LEU A 122 12.42 8.78 -3.04
N LEU A 123 13.68 9.22 -3.22
CA LEU A 123 14.49 9.84 -2.17
C LEU A 123 13.89 11.14 -1.67
N LEU A 124 13.40 12.00 -2.56
CA LEU A 124 12.76 13.27 -2.20
C LEU A 124 11.52 13.04 -1.32
N ILE A 125 10.68 12.07 -1.68
CA ILE A 125 9.51 11.68 -0.87
C ILE A 125 9.95 11.16 0.50
N GLN A 126 11.01 10.35 0.57
CA GLN A 126 11.55 9.87 1.85
C GLN A 126 12.03 11.03 2.74
N THR A 127 12.79 11.97 2.18
CA THR A 127 13.28 13.14 2.93
C THR A 127 12.14 14.00 3.46
N ILE A 128 11.13 14.29 2.62
CA ILE A 128 9.93 15.04 3.05
C ILE A 128 9.21 14.30 4.18
N THR A 129 9.07 12.98 4.05
CA THR A 129 8.41 12.15 5.06
C THR A 129 9.15 12.20 6.40
N ILE A 130 10.49 12.10 6.40
CA ILE A 130 11.31 12.21 7.62
C ILE A 130 11.13 13.58 8.27
N ILE A 131 11.21 14.67 7.49
CA ILE A 131 11.01 16.03 7.99
C ILE A 131 9.63 16.18 8.63
N LEU A 132 8.59 15.69 7.94
CA LEU A 132 7.22 15.69 8.46
C LEU A 132 7.13 14.92 9.78
N THR A 133 7.79 13.77 9.87
CA THR A 133 7.81 12.96 11.10
C THR A 133 8.40 13.72 12.26
N VAL A 134 9.55 14.37 12.08
CA VAL A 134 10.23 15.14 13.13
C VAL A 134 9.36 16.32 13.58
N LEU A 135 8.71 17.02 12.64
CA LEU A 135 7.84 18.16 12.95
C LEU A 135 6.55 17.75 13.67
N PHE A 136 5.98 16.58 13.38
CA PHE A 136 4.74 16.09 14.00
C PHE A 136 4.97 15.30 15.30
N ALA A 137 6.17 14.74 15.50
CA ALA A 137 6.55 13.99 16.69
C ALA A 137 7.20 14.86 17.79
N GLY A 138 7.76 16.02 17.43
CA GLY A 138 8.32 17.02 18.34
C GLY A 138 7.27 17.84 19.11
#